data_AF-A0A0S3TTT8-F1
#
_entry.id   AF-A0A0S3TTT8-F1
#
_cell.length_a   1.000
_cell.length_b   1.000
_cell.length_c   1.000
_cell.angle_alpha   90.00
_cell.angle_beta   90.00
_cell.angle_gamma   90.00
#
_symmetry.space_group_name_H-M   'P 1'
#
loop_
_entity.id
_entity.type
_entity.pdbx_description
1 polymer ?
#
loop_
_entity_poly.entity_id
_entity_poly.type
_entity_poly.pdbx_seq_one_letter_code
_entity_poly.pdbx_strand_id
1 'polypeptide(L)'
;MPMTLIKGNYRVVKAAPDGDSVRFYPDNPENWKKLPTRIHTNHSGGAQLRLDSIDALETHYHARVGSLGTQHQPLEYAHAAASEL
;
A
#
# COMPACT_ATOMS: atom_id res chain seq x y z
N MET A 1 4.92 24.36 -4.10
CA MET A 1 5.56 23.51 -3.07
C MET A 1 6.64 22.69 -3.74
N PRO A 2 7.88 22.69 -3.23
CA PRO A 2 8.93 21.82 -3.77
C PRO A 2 8.62 20.36 -3.43
N MET A 3 8.89 19.46 -4.38
CA MET A 3 8.76 18.02 -4.20
C MET A 3 10.15 17.39 -4.07
N THR A 4 10.29 16.42 -3.16
CA THR A 4 11.53 15.63 -3.02
C THR A 4 11.39 14.34 -3.82
N LEU A 5 12.22 14.18 -4.85
CA LEU A 5 12.29 12.92 -5.61
C LEU A 5 13.08 11.87 -4.81
N ILE A 6 12.47 10.70 -4.57
CA ILE A 6 13.13 9.52 -4.03
C ILE A 6 13.06 8.42 -5.10
N LYS A 7 14.22 8.01 -5.62
CA LYS A 7 14.33 6.88 -6.56
C LYS A 7 14.27 5.56 -5.81
N GLY A 8 13.71 4.55 -6.45
CA GLY A 8 13.48 3.25 -5.84
C GLY A 8 12.65 2.32 -6.71
N ASN A 9 12.19 1.24 -6.08
CA ASN A 9 11.43 0.18 -6.73
C ASN A 9 10.12 -0.08 -5.98
N TYR A 10 9.06 -0.29 -6.74
CA TYR A 10 7.78 -0.79 -6.24
C TYR A 10 7.79 -2.32 -6.25
N ARG A 11 7.31 -2.94 -5.16
CA ARG A 11 7.23 -4.40 -5.06
C ARG A 11 5.81 -4.83 -4.75
N VAL A 12 5.24 -5.61 -5.66
CA VAL A 12 3.89 -6.20 -5.54
C VAL A 12 3.95 -7.73 -5.41
N VAL A 13 5.00 -8.37 -5.92
CA VAL A 13 5.17 -9.82 -5.85
C VAL A 13 5.37 -10.25 -4.39
N LYS A 14 4.57 -11.22 -3.94
CA LYS A 14 4.53 -11.70 -2.54
C LYS A 14 4.16 -10.61 -1.52
N ALA A 15 3.55 -9.51 -1.98
CA ALA A 15 2.88 -8.54 -1.14
C ALA A 15 1.35 -8.70 -1.28
N ALA A 16 0.62 -8.12 -0.34
CA ALA A 16 -0.85 -8.02 -0.38
C ALA A 16 -1.26 -6.54 -0.36
N PRO A 17 -0.98 -5.77 -1.44
CA PRO A 17 -1.46 -4.40 -1.54
C PRO A 17 -2.96 -4.36 -1.84
N ASP A 18 -3.65 -3.37 -1.28
CA ASP A 18 -4.95 -2.93 -1.80
C ASP A 18 -4.78 -2.19 -3.13
N GLY A 19 -5.88 -1.97 -3.86
CA GLY A 19 -5.85 -1.39 -5.21
C GLY A 19 -5.30 0.04 -5.31
N ASP A 20 -5.25 0.78 -4.20
CA ASP A 20 -4.70 2.13 -4.11
C ASP A 20 -3.30 2.16 -3.47
N SER A 21 -2.73 1.00 -3.16
CA SER A 21 -1.56 0.92 -2.29
C SER A 21 -0.42 0.12 -2.91
N VAL A 22 0.81 0.48 -2.59
CA VAL A 22 1.98 -0.25 -3.08
C VAL A 22 3.14 -0.11 -2.10
N ARG A 23 3.96 -1.15 -1.98
CA ARG A 23 5.16 -1.07 -1.17
C ARG A 23 6.33 -0.52 -1.99
N PHE A 24 6.95 0.54 -1.48
CA PHE A 24 8.07 1.20 -2.11
C PHE A 24 9.36 0.99 -1.32
N TYR A 25 10.46 0.76 -2.04
CA TYR A 25 11.81 0.59 -1.51
C TYR A 25 12.73 1.63 -2.15
N PRO A 26 13.26 2.60 -1.40
CA PRO A 26 14.18 3.57 -1.97
C PRO A 26 15.52 2.91 -2.30
N ASP A 27 16.18 3.37 -3.35
CA ASP A 27 17.55 2.94 -3.68
C ASP A 27 18.54 3.35 -2.58
N ASN A 28 18.23 4.43 -1.85
CA ASN A 28 18.95 4.86 -0.66
C ASN A 28 17.98 5.06 0.52
N PRO A 29 17.98 4.18 1.54
CA PRO A 29 17.13 4.28 2.72
C PRO A 29 17.28 5.58 3.52
N GLU A 30 18.43 6.25 3.45
CA GLU A 30 18.67 7.52 4.13
C GLU A 30 17.79 8.65 3.57
N ASN A 31 17.22 8.49 2.37
CA ASN A 31 16.29 9.45 1.80
C ASN A 31 15.01 9.61 2.63
N TRP A 32 14.64 8.62 3.45
CA TRP A 32 13.50 8.76 4.37
C TRP A 32 13.70 9.90 5.37
N LYS A 33 14.94 10.15 5.81
CA LYS A 33 15.27 11.21 6.77
C LYS A 33 15.14 12.62 6.18
N LYS A 34 15.02 12.75 4.86
CA LYS A 34 14.86 14.03 4.15
C LYS A 34 13.40 14.50 4.12
N LEU A 35 12.46 13.62 4.48
CA LEU A 35 11.05 13.95 4.52
C LEU A 35 10.70 14.65 5.85
N PRO A 36 9.76 15.60 5.84
CA PRO A 36 9.36 16.33 7.05
C PRO A 36 8.57 15.44 8.03
N THR A 37 8.14 14.27 7.58
CA THR A 37 7.35 13.31 8.36
C THR A 37 8.15 12.04 8.62
N ARG A 38 7.90 11.43 9.78
CA ARG A 38 8.49 10.14 10.12
C ARG A 38 7.83 9.04 9.29
N ILE A 39 8.65 8.31 8.54
CA ILE A 39 8.21 7.16 7.74
C ILE A 39 8.35 5.87 8.56
N HIS A 40 7.28 5.09 8.59
CA HIS A 40 7.28 3.77 9.20
C HIS A 40 7.60 2.72 8.13
N THR A 41 8.77 2.09 8.25
CA THR A 41 9.21 1.03 7.35
C THR A 41 9.05 -0.34 7.98
N ASN A 42 8.95 -1.36 7.12
CA ASN A 42 9.04 -2.75 7.56
C ASN A 42 10.50 -3.16 7.83
N HIS A 43 10.71 -4.41 8.27
CA HIS A 43 12.05 -4.96 8.55
C HIS A 43 13.02 -4.88 7.35
N SER A 44 12.50 -4.85 6.12
CA SER A 44 13.29 -4.75 4.89
C SER A 44 13.46 -3.31 4.39
N GLY A 45 13.04 -2.30 5.16
CA GLY A 45 13.21 -0.87 4.83
C GLY A 45 12.18 -0.30 3.85
N GLY A 46 11.15 -1.07 3.48
CA GLY A 46 10.07 -0.62 2.58
C GLY A 46 8.94 0.05 3.34
N ALA A 47 8.31 1.05 2.72
CA ALA A 47 7.13 1.75 3.25
C ALA A 47 5.91 1.49 2.37
N GLN A 48 4.72 1.44 2.99
CA GLN A 48 3.46 1.42 2.25
C GLN A 48 3.16 2.82 1.75
N LEU A 49 2.90 2.97 0.45
CA LEU A 49 2.40 4.20 -0.15
C LEU A 49 0.94 4.03 -0.53
N ARG A 50 0.19 5.13 -0.51
CA ARG A 50 -1.09 5.25 -1.18
C ARG A 50 -0.94 6.13 -2.41
N LEU A 51 -1.64 5.76 -3.47
CA LEU A 51 -1.67 6.49 -4.72
C LEU A 51 -2.66 7.65 -4.56
N ASP A 52 -2.18 8.87 -4.76
CA ASP A 52 -3.03 10.05 -4.67
C ASP A 52 -4.13 10.01 -5.74
N SER A 53 -5.33 10.44 -5.35
CA SER A 53 -6.52 10.49 -6.23
C SER A 53 -7.02 9.14 -6.76
N ILE A 54 -6.62 8.03 -6.14
CA ILE A 54 -7.18 6.70 -6.38
C ILE A 54 -7.93 6.26 -5.14
N ASP A 55 -9.20 5.87 -5.32
CA ASP A 55 -10.01 5.22 -4.29
C ASP A 55 -10.26 3.78 -4.71
N ALA A 56 -9.88 2.83 -3.87
CA ALA A 56 -9.96 1.41 -4.15
C ALA A 56 -10.46 0.64 -2.94
N LEU A 57 -11.09 -0.51 -3.22
CA LEU A 57 -11.67 -1.37 -2.21
C LEU A 57 -10.57 -2.00 -1.35
N GLU A 58 -10.80 -2.06 -0.04
CA GLU A 58 -9.91 -2.74 0.90
C GLU A 58 -10.04 -4.26 0.72
N THR A 59 -8.91 -4.91 0.45
CA THR A 59 -8.85 -6.34 0.11
C THR A 59 -8.41 -7.20 1.30
N HIS A 60 -7.79 -6.62 2.33
CA HIS A 60 -7.23 -7.36 3.47
C HIS A 60 -7.47 -6.64 4.80
N TYR A 61 -8.74 -6.44 5.17
CA TYR A 61 -9.12 -5.81 6.44
C TYR A 61 -8.91 -6.78 7.60
N HIS A 62 -8.12 -6.39 8.60
CA HIS A 62 -7.98 -7.13 9.86
C HIS A 62 -8.70 -6.41 10.99
N ALA A 63 -9.84 -6.96 11.41
CA ALA A 63 -10.59 -6.46 12.55
C ALA A 63 -9.74 -6.55 13.83
N ARG A 64 -9.63 -5.44 14.58
CA ARG A 64 -8.88 -5.40 15.84
C ARG A 64 -9.58 -6.10 17.00
N VAL A 65 -10.87 -6.39 16.86
CA VAL A 65 -11.73 -6.99 17.89
C VAL A 65 -12.45 -8.18 17.30
N GLY A 66 -12.34 -9.34 17.96
CA GLY A 66 -12.96 -10.60 17.54
C GLY A 66 -12.03 -11.55 16.78
N SER A 67 -12.47 -12.79 16.64
CA SER A 67 -11.74 -13.90 15.98
C SER A 67 -12.14 -14.11 14.52
N LEU A 68 -12.64 -13.05 13.87
CA LEU A 68 -13.18 -13.12 12.50
C LEU A 68 -12.11 -13.35 11.43
N GLY A 69 -10.82 -13.11 11.75
CA GLY A 69 -9.74 -13.22 10.76
C GLY A 69 -9.75 -12.09 9.74
N THR A 70 -8.98 -12.23 8.66
CA THR A 70 -8.98 -11.27 7.54
C THR A 70 -10.35 -11.24 6.88
N GLN A 71 -10.89 -10.04 6.73
CA GLN A 71 -12.12 -9.78 5.99
C GLN A 71 -11.79 -9.09 4.67
N HIS A 72 -12.68 -9.27 3.70
CA HIS A 72 -12.65 -8.59 2.41
C HIS A 72 -14.08 -8.52 1.87
N GLN A 73 -14.30 -7.68 0.87
CA GLN A 73 -15.59 -7.64 0.18
C GLN A 73 -15.93 -9.01 -0.45
N PRO A 74 -17.22 -9.37 -0.57
CA PRO A 74 -17.62 -10.57 -1.29
C PRO A 74 -17.01 -10.62 -2.69
N LEU A 75 -16.40 -11.76 -3.05
CA LEU A 75 -15.65 -11.90 -4.30
C LEU A 75 -16.51 -11.67 -5.55
N GLU A 76 -17.80 -11.97 -5.49
CA GLU A 76 -18.74 -11.73 -6.60
C GLU A 76 -18.78 -10.26 -7.03
N TYR A 77 -18.77 -9.33 -6.07
CA TYR A 77 -18.75 -7.89 -6.36
C TYR A 77 -17.38 -7.42 -6.86
N ALA A 78 -16.30 -8.04 -6.37
CA ALA A 78 -14.95 -7.76 -6.85
C ALA A 78 -14.80 -8.14 -8.33
N HIS A 79 -15.27 -9.33 -8.71
CA HIS A 79 -15.20 -9.83 -10.08
C HIS A 79 -16.12 -9.06 -11.03
N ALA A 80 -17.32 -8.69 -10.58
CA ALA A 80 -18.23 -7.85 -11.35
C ALA A 80 -17.59 -6.49 -11.67
N ALA A 81 -17.03 -5.80 -10.67
CA ALA A 81 -16.37 -4.51 -10.87
C ALA A 81 -15.18 -4.61 -11.85
N ALA A 82 -14.38 -5.68 -11.76
CA ALA A 82 -13.26 -5.90 -12.67
C ALA A 82 -13.69 -6.19 -14.12
N SER A 83 -14.89 -6.72 -14.34
CA SER A 83 -15.39 -7.08 -15.67
C SER A 83 -16.00 -5.89 -16.43
N GLU A 84 -16.25 -4.77 -15.75
CA GLU A 84 -16.80 -3.52 -16.31
C GLU A 84 -15.71 -2.56 -16.82
N LEU A 85 -14.43 -2.92 -16.69
CA LEU A 85 -13.25 -2.14 -17.10
C LEU A 85 -12.57 -2.74 -18.33
#